data_AF-A0A2X1AAM6-F1
#
_entry.id   AF-A0A2X1AAM6-F1
#
_cell.length_a   1.000
_cell.length_b   1.000
_cell.length_c   1.000
_cell.angle_alpha   90.00
_cell.angle_beta   90.00
_cell.angle_gamma   90.00
#
_symmetry.space_group_name_H-M   'P 1'
#
loop_
_entity.id
_entity.type
_entity.pdbx_description
1 polymer ?
#
loop_
_entity_poly.entity_id
_entity_poly.type
_entity_poly.pdbx_seq_one_letter_code
_entity_poly.pdbx_strand_id
1 'polypeptide(L)' 'MEYYKFLRQYVGHQPIILPGSVVLILNSENEILLQKDMMAVGGSLEA' A
#
# COMPACT_ATOMS: atom_id res chain seq x y z
N MET A 1 -8.63 -0.62 -6.20
CA MET A 1 -9.41 -0.63 -4.94
C MET A 1 -10.62 0.30 -5.07
N GLU A 2 -11.58 -0.03 -5.94
CA GLU A 2 -12.72 0.86 -6.22
C GLU A 2 -13.86 0.74 -5.20
N TYR A 3 -14.06 -0.44 -4.61
CA TYR A 3 -15.09 -0.67 -3.59
C TYR A 3 -14.93 0.26 -2.37
N TYR A 4 -13.70 0.46 -1.89
CA TYR A 4 -13.43 1.35 -0.75
C TYR A 4 -13.61 2.82 -1.09
N LYS A 5 -13.30 3.22 -2.34
CA LYS A 5 -13.54 4.59 -2.82
C LYS A 5 -15.04 4.88 -2.90
N PHE A 6 -15.81 3.94 -3.43
CA PHE A 6 -17.27 4.01 -3.47
C PHE A 6 -17.84 4.11 -2.04
N LEU A 7 -17.42 3.25 -1.12
CA LEU A 7 -17.90 3.27 0.26
C LEU A 7 -17.62 4.63 0.93
N ARG A 8 -16.43 5.22 0.72
CA ARG A 8 -16.05 6.53 1.27
C ARG A 8 -16.99 7.66 0.86
N GLN A 9 -17.68 7.56 -0.28
CA GLN A 9 -18.69 8.55 -0.68
C GLN A 9 -19.89 8.60 0.28
N TYR A 10 -20.18 7.49 0.98
CA TYR A 10 -21.33 7.36 1.87
C TYR A 10 -20.98 7.50 3.35
N VAL A 11 -19.85 6.95 3.79
CA VAL A 11 -19.42 6.97 5.22
C VAL A 11 -18.46 8.11 5.56
N GLY A 12 -18.03 8.90 4.58
CA GLY A 12 -17.14 10.05 4.79
C GLY A 12 -15.84 9.66 5.48
N HIS A 13 -15.54 10.28 6.63
CA HIS A 13 -14.32 10.03 7.42
C HIS A 13 -14.53 9.01 8.57
N GLN A 14 -15.72 8.43 8.72
CA GLN A 14 -15.95 7.45 9.77
C GLN A 14 -15.06 6.20 9.56
N PRO A 15 -14.69 5.47 10.63
CA PRO A 15 -13.92 4.24 10.50
C PRO A 15 -14.62 3.22 9.59
N ILE A 16 -13.84 2.55 8.75
CA ILE A 16 -14.32 1.47 7.85
C ILE A 16 -13.48 0.24 8.15
N ILE A 17 -14.13 -0.92 8.27
CA ILE A 17 -13.43 -2.21 8.31
C ILE A 17 -12.98 -2.52 6.88
N LEU A 18 -11.66 -2.52 6.66
CA LEU A 18 -11.04 -2.86 5.39
C LEU A 18 -10.47 -4.29 5.48
N PRO A 19 -11.26 -5.33 5.15
CA PRO A 19 -10.74 -6.69 5.17
C PRO A 19 -9.62 -6.82 4.13
N GLY A 20 -8.43 -7.17 4.60
CA GLY A 20 -7.27 -7.45 3.77
C GLY A 20 -6.72 -8.84 4.09
N SER A 21 -5.90 -9.35 3.19
CA SER A 21 -5.09 -10.54 3.42
C SER A 21 -3.62 -10.16 3.31
N VAL A 22 -2.79 -10.77 4.13
CA VAL A 22 -1.33 -10.68 4.03
C VAL A 22 -0.83 -11.99 3.43
N VAL A 23 0.11 -11.89 2.49
CA VAL A 23 0.76 -13.05 1.86
C VAL A 23 2.26 -12.94 2.11
N LEU A 24 2.88 -14.05 2.51
CA LEU A 24 4.34 -14.17 2.56
C LEU A 24 4.81 -14.81 1.26
N ILE A 25 5.67 -14.10 0.52
CA ILE A 25 6.28 -14.60 -0.71
C ILE A 25 7.76 -14.85 -0.42
N LEU A 26 8.19 -16.08 -0.70
CA LEU A 26 9.57 -16.54 -0.53
C LEU A 26 10.14 -16.94 -1.89
N ASN A 27 11.42 -16.69 -2.11
CA ASN A 27 12.15 -17.28 -3.23
C ASN A 27 12.71 -18.67 -2.87
N SER A 28 13.43 -19.31 -3.79
CA SER A 28 14.06 -20.61 -3.57
C SER A 28 15.12 -20.63 -2.47
N GLU A 29 15.61 -19.46 -2.06
CA GLU A 29 16.63 -19.26 -1.04
C GLU A 29 16.02 -18.85 0.33
N ASN A 30 14.68 -18.91 0.46
CA ASN A 30 13.91 -18.49 1.65
C ASN A 30 14.01 -16.99 1.99
N GLU A 31 14.33 -16.14 1.03
CA GLU A 31 14.30 -14.69 1.22
C GLU A 31 12.88 -14.15 1.04
N ILE A 32 12.52 -13.14 1.83
CA ILE A 32 11.17 -12.53 1.84
C ILE A 32 11.12 -11.38 0.83
N LEU A 33 10.10 -11.37 -0.03
CA LEU A 33 9.83 -10.22 -0.89
C LEU A 33 9.33 -9.03 -0.05
N LEU A 34 10.06 -7.92 -0.09
CA LEU A 34 9.69 -6.67 0.58
C LEU A 34 9.25 -5.62 -0.46
N GLN A 35 8.21 -4.86 -0.15
CA GLN A 35 7.83 -3.68 -0.92
C GLN A 35 8.45 -2.44 -0.28
N LYS A 36 9.22 -1.66 -1.06
CA LYS A 36 9.73 -0.35 -0.64
C LYS A 36 8.81 0.73 -1.19
N ASP A 37 8.22 1.54 -0.33
CA ASP A 37 7.53 2.74 -0.76
C ASP A 37 8.57 3.81 -1.10
N MET A 38 8.62 4.20 -2.38
CA MET A 38 9.47 5.30 -2.82
C MET A 38 8.75 6.62 -2.53
N MET A 39 8.99 7.20 -1.36
CA MET A 39 8.75 8.63 -1.17
C MET A 39 9.77 9.39 -2.02
N ALA A 40 9.33 9.94 -3.15
CA ALA A 40 10.10 10.96 -3.85
C ALA A 40 10.17 12.21 -2.96
N VAL A 41 11.19 12.28 -2.12
CA VAL A 41 11.58 13.54 -1.48
C VAL A 41 12.19 14.38 -2.60
N GLY A 42 11.52 15.47 -2.97
CA GLY A 42 12.03 16.42 -3.93
C GLY A 42 13.40 16.95 -3.48
N GLY A 43 14.45 16.45 -4.12
CA GLY A 43 15.79 17.01 -4.10
C GLY A 43 16.21 17.14 -5.56
N SER A 44 16.40 18.38 -5.99
CA SER A 44 17.01 18.68 -7.28
C SER A 44 18.33 17.91 -7.37
N LEU A 45 18.43 17.00 -8.34
CA LEU A 45 19.72 16.50 -8.81
C LEU A 45 20.32 17.62 -9.66
N GLU A 46 20.98 18.57 -9.02
CA GLU A 46 21.94 19.42 -9.72
C GLU A 46 23.32 18.80 -9.51
N ALA A 47 23.91 18.44 -10.64
CA ALA A 47 25.26 17.93 -10.82
C ALA A 47 26.28 19.07 -10.90
#